data_AF-A0A962RBR2-F1
#
_entry.id   AF-A0A962RBR2-F1
#
_cell.length_a   1.000
_cell.length_b   1.000
_cell.length_c   1.000
_cell.angle_alpha   90.00
_cell.angle_beta   90.00
_cell.angle_gamma   90.00
#
_symmetry.space_group_name_H-M   'P 1'
#
loop_
_entity.id
_entity.type
_entity.pdbx_description
1 polymer ?
#
loop_
_entity_poly.entity_id
_entity_poly.type
_entity_poly.pdbx_seq_one_letter_code
_entity_poly.pdbx_strand_id
1 'polypeptide(L)'
;QFNLKRLPVTLISEHIRGILGKEEIEFEPAAVDHLARAADGSMRDALSLVDQGIAFGAGALRNDDVRKMLGSIEGGHVIALLEALAEQDGAKLLATVAAVAELTPDFNAMLAEMLMLLQRIALIQAVPDAADPEWEQFDAIKALAERLGVEDVQLYYQIGLLGRRDLPLAPEPRAGAEMVLLRMLAFRPEGGDAPKRSNPGVQTAPKPQAAATSPESNARAVGTNPPTPPMPSPAPGPASSNGAQADTAWADWIEAMGLRGLSRQLAEHCVLRGVEGDQVLLGLIPAGEALRTPGNEKRMVEALCEHLGRKIRVSIEIVRDGVEEAATPAAQAAQARADRQRAAEQSIADDPNVRAMQERLGAQLIPNSVQPND
;
A
#
# COMPACT_ATOMS: atom_id res chain seq x y z
N GLN A 1 -8.05 23.23 -20.65
CA GLN A 1 -9.12 22.38 -20.09
C GLN A 1 -9.60 23.05 -18.81
N PHE A 2 -10.89 23.39 -18.71
CA PHE A 2 -11.46 23.84 -17.44
C PHE A 2 -11.66 22.62 -16.54
N ASN A 3 -11.03 22.62 -15.36
CA ASN A 3 -11.21 21.58 -14.37
C ASN A 3 -12.51 21.88 -13.60
N LEU A 4 -13.62 21.27 -14.03
CA LEU A 4 -14.89 21.39 -13.32
C LEU A 4 -14.80 20.55 -12.05
N LYS A 5 -15.02 21.20 -10.90
CA LYS A 5 -15.05 20.52 -9.60
C LYS A 5 -16.22 19.54 -9.56
N ARG A 6 -15.99 18.35 -9.01
CA ARG A 6 -17.06 17.40 -8.66
C ARG A 6 -18.01 18.07 -7.67
N LEU A 7 -19.31 17.88 -7.89
CA LEU A 7 -20.34 18.44 -7.03
C LEU A 7 -20.54 17.55 -5.78
N PRO A 8 -20.68 18.14 -4.58
CA PRO A 8 -21.13 17.42 -3.40
C PRO A 8 -22.48 16.75 -3.60
N VAL A 9 -22.66 15.56 -3.01
CA VAL A 9 -23.91 14.78 -3.08
C VAL A 9 -25.10 15.59 -2.58
N THR A 10 -24.93 16.38 -1.51
CA THR A 10 -26.00 17.23 -0.96
C THR A 10 -26.51 18.25 -1.97
N LEU A 11 -25.62 18.93 -2.70
CA LEU A 11 -26.00 19.88 -3.74
C LEU A 11 -26.70 19.19 -4.91
N ILE A 12 -26.26 17.98 -5.29
CA ILE A 12 -26.93 17.20 -6.33
C ILE A 12 -28.34 16.80 -5.87
N SER A 13 -28.47 16.25 -4.66
CA SER A 13 -29.76 15.88 -4.07
C SER A 13 -30.72 17.06 -3.99
N GLU A 14 -30.27 18.20 -3.46
CA GLU A 14 -31.08 19.43 -3.37
C GLU A 14 -31.57 19.89 -4.75
N HIS A 15 -30.68 19.85 -5.75
CA HIS A 15 -31.03 20.24 -7.11
C HIS A 15 -32.05 19.28 -7.74
N ILE A 16 -31.86 17.96 -7.60
CA ILE A 16 -32.81 16.96 -8.08
C ILE A 16 -34.19 17.16 -7.42
N ARG A 17 -34.25 17.30 -6.09
CA ARG A 17 -35.51 17.56 -5.36
C ARG A 17 -36.21 18.82 -5.89
N GLY A 18 -35.45 19.87 -6.19
CA GLY A 18 -35.97 21.10 -6.75
C GLY A 18 -36.53 20.97 -8.18
N ILE A 19 -35.96 20.09 -9.01
CA ILE A 19 -36.48 19.78 -10.36
C ILE A 19 -37.75 18.94 -10.25
N LEU A 20 -37.70 17.84 -9.50
CA LEU A 20 -38.84 16.93 -9.33
C LEU A 20 -40.06 17.65 -8.76
N GLY A 21 -39.85 18.57 -7.81
CA GLY A 21 -40.94 19.39 -7.26
C GLY A 21 -41.55 20.37 -8.27
N LYS A 22 -40.80 20.85 -9.27
CA LYS A 22 -41.32 21.71 -10.35
C LYS A 22 -42.03 20.91 -11.44
N GLU A 23 -41.62 19.67 -11.65
CA GLU A 23 -42.22 18.76 -12.62
C GLU A 23 -43.39 17.95 -12.02
N GLU A 24 -43.73 18.20 -10.75
CA GLU A 24 -44.81 17.52 -10.00
C GLU A 24 -44.65 15.99 -9.97
N ILE A 25 -43.41 15.51 -9.94
CA ILE A 25 -43.09 14.08 -9.87
C ILE A 25 -43.08 13.62 -8.40
N GLU A 26 -43.78 12.54 -8.09
CA GLU A 26 -43.76 11.92 -6.76
C GLU A 26 -42.38 11.29 -6.50
N PHE A 27 -41.74 11.62 -5.38
CA PHE A 27 -40.43 11.06 -5.03
C PHE A 27 -40.25 10.86 -3.52
N GLU A 28 -39.44 9.86 -3.17
CA GLU A 28 -38.95 9.64 -1.82
C GLU A 28 -37.56 10.26 -1.63
N PRO A 29 -37.29 10.99 -0.52
CA PRO A 29 -36.01 11.64 -0.30
C PRO A 29 -34.80 10.69 -0.37
N ALA A 30 -34.95 9.47 0.16
CA ALA A 30 -33.92 8.44 0.13
C ALA A 30 -33.57 8.02 -1.32
N ALA A 31 -34.57 7.88 -2.20
CA ALA A 31 -34.37 7.53 -3.60
C ALA A 31 -33.49 8.57 -4.32
N VAL A 32 -33.75 9.86 -4.07
CA VAL A 32 -32.94 10.95 -4.61
C VAL A 32 -31.50 10.88 -4.11
N ASP A 33 -31.29 10.57 -2.84
CA ASP A 33 -29.96 10.47 -2.26
C ASP A 33 -29.15 9.28 -2.83
N HIS A 34 -29.81 8.17 -3.17
CA HIS A 34 -29.18 7.07 -3.89
C HIS A 34 -28.72 7.49 -5.29
N LEU A 35 -29.58 8.17 -6.07
CA LEU A 35 -29.24 8.67 -7.41
C LEU A 35 -28.10 9.69 -7.36
N ALA A 36 -28.12 10.60 -6.38
CA ALA A 36 -27.09 11.62 -6.21
C ALA A 36 -25.71 11.02 -5.89
N ARG A 37 -25.66 9.93 -5.11
CA ARG A 37 -24.40 9.19 -4.85
C ARG A 37 -23.93 8.43 -6.08
N ALA A 38 -24.84 7.77 -6.79
CA ALA A 38 -24.52 7.01 -8.00
C ALA A 38 -23.97 7.89 -9.14
N ALA A 39 -24.32 9.18 -9.15
CA ALA A 39 -23.85 10.16 -10.12
C ALA A 39 -22.37 10.60 -9.96
N ASP A 40 -21.69 10.19 -8.88
CA ASP A 40 -20.25 10.44 -8.64
C ASP A 40 -19.79 11.91 -8.86
N GLY A 41 -20.64 12.86 -8.49
CA GLY A 41 -20.34 14.30 -8.60
C GLY A 41 -20.65 14.94 -9.96
N SER A 42 -21.29 14.22 -10.88
CA SER A 42 -21.70 14.70 -12.21
C SER A 42 -23.20 14.99 -12.26
N MET A 43 -23.59 16.27 -12.41
CA MET A 43 -25.01 16.65 -12.49
C MET A 43 -25.69 16.05 -13.73
N ARG A 44 -24.96 15.87 -14.84
CA ARG A 44 -25.51 15.28 -16.06
C ARG A 44 -25.86 13.81 -15.86
N ASP A 45 -24.97 13.07 -15.20
CA ASP A 45 -25.20 11.65 -14.93
C ASP A 45 -26.31 11.51 -13.89
N ALA A 46 -26.37 12.41 -12.90
CA ALA A 46 -27.46 12.48 -11.94
C ALA A 46 -28.83 12.64 -12.61
N LEU A 47 -28.97 13.60 -13.53
CA LEU A 47 -30.22 13.79 -14.29
C LEU A 47 -30.54 12.59 -15.18
N SER A 48 -29.52 11.99 -15.83
CA SER A 48 -29.71 10.79 -16.65
C SER A 48 -30.24 9.61 -15.82
N LEU A 49 -29.75 9.46 -14.58
CA LEU A 49 -30.20 8.44 -13.63
C LEU A 49 -31.61 8.74 -13.10
N VAL A 50 -31.95 10.02 -12.88
CA VAL A 50 -33.30 10.46 -12.52
C VAL A 50 -34.30 10.08 -13.61
N ASP A 51 -34.00 10.38 -14.88
CA ASP A 51 -34.86 10.02 -16.02
C ASP A 51 -35.07 8.51 -16.11
N GLN A 52 -34.01 7.73 -15.90
CA GLN A 52 -34.10 6.27 -15.85
C GLN A 52 -34.95 5.79 -14.67
N GLY A 53 -34.78 6.39 -13.49
CA GLY A 53 -35.54 6.07 -12.30
C GLY A 53 -37.02 6.35 -12.46
N ILE A 54 -37.39 7.48 -13.07
CA ILE A 54 -38.78 7.83 -13.38
C ILE A 54 -39.38 6.83 -14.38
N ALA A 55 -38.63 6.48 -15.42
CA ALA A 55 -39.07 5.48 -16.40
C ALA A 55 -39.27 4.09 -15.78
N PHE A 56 -38.39 3.70 -14.85
CA PHE A 56 -38.45 2.41 -14.17
C PHE A 56 -39.59 2.35 -13.14
N GLY A 57 -39.76 3.40 -12.32
CA GLY A 57 -40.80 3.52 -11.29
C GLY A 57 -42.17 3.98 -11.80
N ALA A 58 -42.43 3.82 -13.11
CA ALA A 58 -43.70 4.15 -13.75
C ALA A 58 -44.22 5.58 -13.47
N GLY A 59 -43.31 6.56 -13.45
CA GLY A 59 -43.64 7.97 -13.23
C GLY A 59 -43.41 8.49 -11.81
N ALA A 60 -42.93 7.64 -10.87
CA ALA A 60 -42.55 8.04 -9.52
C ALA A 60 -41.15 7.52 -9.16
N LEU A 61 -40.47 8.23 -8.26
CA LEU A 61 -39.16 7.83 -7.73
C LEU A 61 -39.30 7.25 -6.33
N ARG A 62 -39.58 5.94 -6.28
CA ARG A 62 -39.65 5.14 -5.04
C ARG A 62 -38.27 4.58 -4.71
N ASN A 63 -37.96 4.43 -3.43
CA ASN A 63 -36.63 3.95 -2.99
C ASN A 63 -36.34 2.53 -3.50
N ASP A 64 -37.29 1.60 -3.33
CA ASP A 64 -37.10 0.21 -3.76
C ASP A 64 -36.84 0.07 -5.27
N ASP A 65 -37.50 0.88 -6.08
CA ASP A 65 -37.37 0.88 -7.53
C ASP A 65 -35.99 1.41 -7.95
N VAL A 66 -35.54 2.51 -7.34
CA VAL A 66 -34.21 3.07 -7.57
C VAL A 66 -33.11 2.11 -7.11
N ARG A 67 -33.27 1.44 -5.97
CA ARG A 67 -32.28 0.44 -5.50
C ARG A 67 -32.14 -0.72 -6.47
N LYS A 68 -33.27 -1.26 -6.96
CA LYS A 68 -33.29 -2.32 -7.98
C LYS A 68 -32.64 -1.85 -9.28
N MET A 69 -32.98 -0.65 -9.75
CA MET A 69 -32.42 -0.07 -10.97
C MET A 69 -30.90 0.10 -10.87
N LEU A 70 -30.40 0.61 -9.75
CA LEU A 70 -28.97 0.83 -9.52
C LEU A 70 -28.21 -0.47 -9.20
N GLY A 71 -28.88 -1.62 -9.16
CA GLY A 71 -28.29 -2.88 -8.70
C GLY A 71 -27.74 -2.80 -7.27
N SER A 72 -28.22 -1.83 -6.48
CA SER A 72 -27.76 -1.60 -5.12
C SER A 72 -28.27 -2.70 -4.21
N ILE A 73 -27.41 -3.15 -3.31
CA ILE A 73 -27.68 -4.27 -2.43
C ILE A 73 -28.77 -3.87 -1.43
N GLU A 74 -29.65 -4.81 -1.09
CA GLU A 74 -30.52 -4.63 0.08
C GLU A 74 -29.61 -4.46 1.30
N GLY A 75 -29.63 -3.29 1.95
CA GLY A 75 -28.65 -2.92 2.97
C GLY A 75 -28.55 -3.90 4.13
N GLY A 76 -29.57 -4.75 4.32
CA GLY A 76 -29.54 -5.89 5.22
C GLY A 76 -28.41 -6.89 4.96
N HIS A 77 -27.99 -7.13 3.71
CA HIS A 77 -26.87 -8.05 3.45
C HIS A 77 -25.54 -7.47 3.91
N VAL A 78 -25.33 -6.17 3.75
CA VAL A 78 -24.11 -5.48 4.17
C VAL A 78 -24.02 -5.47 5.70
N ILE A 79 -25.14 -5.22 6.38
CA ILE A 79 -25.24 -5.38 7.84
C ILE A 79 -24.92 -6.82 8.24
N ALA A 80 -25.51 -7.83 7.58
CA ALA A 80 -25.24 -9.23 7.88
C ALA A 80 -23.76 -9.63 7.70
N LEU A 81 -23.06 -9.05 6.70
CA LEU A 81 -21.62 -9.23 6.54
C LEU A 81 -20.84 -8.63 7.72
N LEU A 82 -21.18 -7.40 8.14
CA LEU A 82 -20.54 -6.75 9.29
C LEU A 82 -20.84 -7.48 10.61
N GLU A 83 -22.04 -8.03 10.78
CA GLU A 83 -22.40 -8.89 11.91
C GLU A 83 -21.58 -10.18 11.92
N ALA A 84 -21.42 -10.84 10.77
CA ALA A 84 -20.58 -12.04 10.67
C ALA A 84 -19.10 -11.73 10.99
N LEU A 85 -18.60 -10.56 10.58
CA LEU A 85 -17.27 -10.08 10.98
C LEU A 85 -17.18 -9.80 12.48
N ALA A 86 -18.21 -9.22 13.09
CA ALA A 86 -18.26 -9.00 14.53
C ALA A 86 -18.30 -10.33 15.31
N GLU A 87 -18.97 -11.35 14.77
CA GLU A 87 -19.08 -12.71 15.33
C GLU A 87 -17.85 -13.57 15.05
N GLN A 88 -16.95 -13.12 14.18
CA GLN A 88 -15.82 -13.90 13.68
C GLN A 88 -16.26 -15.22 13.00
N ASP A 89 -17.46 -15.22 12.42
CA ASP A 89 -18.04 -16.38 11.75
C ASP A 89 -17.76 -16.33 10.25
N GLY A 90 -16.67 -16.97 9.85
CA GLY A 90 -16.30 -17.09 8.44
C GLY A 90 -17.27 -17.92 7.60
N ALA A 91 -18.00 -18.87 8.20
CA ALA A 91 -18.98 -19.68 7.48
C ALA A 91 -20.21 -18.84 7.14
N LYS A 92 -20.75 -18.10 8.12
CA LYS A 92 -21.84 -17.14 7.92
C LYS A 92 -21.43 -16.06 6.92
N LEU A 93 -20.21 -15.52 7.02
CA LEU A 93 -19.70 -14.50 6.11
C LEU A 93 -19.71 -14.97 4.64
N LEU A 94 -19.14 -16.14 4.35
CA LEU A 94 -19.10 -16.68 2.99
C LEU A 94 -20.49 -17.09 2.48
N ALA A 95 -21.37 -17.56 3.36
CA ALA A 95 -22.77 -17.83 3.00
C ALA A 95 -23.52 -16.56 2.60
N THR A 96 -23.30 -15.44 3.32
CA THR A 96 -23.87 -14.14 2.95
C THR A 96 -23.33 -13.63 1.62
N VAL A 97 -22.03 -13.79 1.34
CA VAL A 97 -21.47 -13.44 0.02
C VAL A 97 -22.10 -14.28 -1.09
N ALA A 98 -22.32 -15.57 -0.86
CA ALA A 98 -23.01 -16.42 -1.83
C ALA A 98 -24.46 -15.96 -2.07
N ALA A 99 -25.19 -15.56 -1.03
CA ALA A 99 -26.54 -15.02 -1.17
C ALA A 99 -26.58 -13.70 -1.98
N VAL A 100 -25.60 -12.81 -1.75
CA VAL A 100 -25.47 -11.57 -2.55
C VAL A 100 -25.21 -11.90 -4.02
N ALA A 101 -24.35 -12.88 -4.30
CA ALA A 101 -24.02 -13.29 -5.67
C ALA A 101 -25.23 -13.77 -6.49
N GLU A 102 -26.24 -14.36 -5.84
CA GLU A 102 -27.47 -14.83 -6.49
C GLU A 102 -28.45 -13.68 -6.82
N LEU A 103 -28.41 -12.59 -6.06
CA LEU A 103 -29.32 -11.45 -6.21
C LEU A 103 -28.74 -10.39 -7.16
N THR A 104 -27.53 -9.91 -6.86
CA THR A 104 -26.88 -8.81 -7.58
C THR A 104 -25.35 -8.94 -7.47
N PRO A 105 -24.64 -9.20 -8.58
CA PRO A 105 -23.19 -9.47 -8.56
C PRO A 105 -22.32 -8.20 -8.55
N ASP A 106 -22.78 -7.08 -7.97
CA ASP A 106 -21.96 -5.87 -7.83
C ASP A 106 -21.23 -5.82 -6.48
N PHE A 107 -20.12 -6.56 -6.42
CA PHE A 107 -19.25 -6.59 -5.25
C PHE A 107 -18.50 -5.28 -5.00
N ASN A 108 -18.38 -4.40 -6.00
CA ASN A 108 -17.76 -3.10 -5.81
C ASN A 108 -18.72 -2.17 -5.04
N ALA A 109 -19.99 -2.16 -5.44
CA ALA A 109 -21.06 -1.49 -4.70
C ALA A 109 -21.20 -2.04 -3.28
N MET A 110 -21.12 -3.38 -3.10
CA MET A 110 -21.09 -4.02 -1.78
C MET A 110 -20.00 -3.46 -0.88
N LEU A 111 -18.76 -3.45 -1.35
CA LEU A 111 -17.63 -2.93 -0.58
C LEU A 111 -17.78 -1.42 -0.33
N ALA A 112 -18.35 -0.67 -1.27
CA ALA A 112 -18.61 0.75 -1.06
C ALA A 112 -19.64 1.01 0.04
N GLU A 113 -20.70 0.21 0.10
CA GLU A 113 -21.70 0.30 1.15
C GLU A 113 -21.14 -0.15 2.51
N MET A 114 -20.35 -1.24 2.54
CA MET A 114 -19.63 -1.66 3.74
C MET A 114 -18.74 -0.54 4.30
N LEU A 115 -17.98 0.15 3.43
CA LEU A 115 -17.11 1.25 3.84
C LEU A 115 -17.90 2.43 4.41
N MET A 116 -19.05 2.74 3.83
CA MET A 116 -19.94 3.78 4.34
C MET A 116 -20.47 3.43 5.74
N LEU A 117 -20.91 2.19 5.96
CA LEU A 117 -21.38 1.73 7.27
C LEU A 117 -20.25 1.70 8.29
N LEU A 118 -19.05 1.21 7.94
CA LEU A 118 -17.88 1.23 8.81
C LEU A 118 -17.50 2.66 9.22
N GLN A 119 -17.61 3.64 8.31
CA GLN A 119 -17.38 5.04 8.63
C GLN A 119 -18.43 5.60 9.61
N ARG A 120 -19.71 5.23 9.46
CA ARG A 120 -20.77 5.61 10.41
C ARG A 120 -20.56 4.98 11.77
N ILE A 121 -20.17 3.71 11.81
CA ILE A 121 -19.80 3.00 13.04
C ILE A 121 -18.63 3.74 13.73
N ALA A 122 -17.57 4.04 13.00
CA ALA A 122 -16.43 4.79 13.53
C ALA A 122 -16.83 6.18 14.05
N LEU A 123 -17.78 6.84 13.37
CA LEU A 123 -18.28 8.15 13.79
C LEU A 123 -19.06 8.05 15.11
N ILE A 124 -19.94 7.06 15.26
CA ILE A 124 -20.64 6.80 16.53
C ILE A 124 -19.64 6.51 17.66
N GLN A 125 -18.60 5.73 17.39
CA GLN A 125 -17.60 5.35 18.39
C GLN A 125 -16.72 6.53 18.83
N ALA A 126 -16.30 7.38 17.88
CA ALA A 126 -15.37 8.48 18.16
C ALA A 126 -16.07 9.78 18.59
N VAL A 127 -17.22 10.09 17.98
CA VAL A 127 -17.97 11.35 18.19
C VAL A 127 -19.48 11.06 18.16
N PRO A 128 -20.07 10.55 19.25
CA PRO A 128 -21.49 10.18 19.30
C PRO A 128 -22.45 11.30 18.90
N ASP A 129 -22.12 12.55 19.23
CA ASP A 129 -22.93 13.74 18.92
C ASP A 129 -22.98 14.08 17.42
N ALA A 130 -22.04 13.54 16.63
CA ALA A 130 -22.02 13.72 15.18
C ALA A 130 -22.83 12.66 14.44
N ALA A 131 -23.39 11.67 15.16
CA ALA A 131 -24.24 10.65 14.57
C ALA A 131 -25.62 11.23 14.24
N ASP A 132 -26.09 10.97 13.03
CA ASP A 132 -27.40 11.44 12.57
C ASP A 132 -28.44 10.32 12.78
N PRO A 133 -29.45 10.53 13.65
CA PRO A 133 -30.50 9.54 13.90
C PRO A 133 -31.36 9.21 12.67
N GLU A 134 -31.31 10.04 11.61
CA GLU A 134 -32.05 9.82 10.37
C GLU A 134 -31.34 8.85 9.40
N TRP A 135 -30.15 8.35 9.75
CA TRP A 135 -29.48 7.34 8.94
C TRP A 135 -30.32 6.07 8.79
N GLU A 136 -30.36 5.53 7.57
CA GLU A 136 -30.94 4.23 7.30
C GLU A 136 -30.27 3.16 8.18
N GLN A 137 -31.09 2.29 8.81
CA GLN A 137 -30.63 1.21 9.69
C GLN A 137 -29.82 1.70 10.91
N PHE A 138 -30.08 2.93 11.40
CA PHE A 138 -29.37 3.52 12.55
C PHE A 138 -29.24 2.58 13.75
N ASP A 139 -30.33 1.89 14.14
CA ASP A 139 -30.31 0.96 15.28
C ASP A 139 -29.33 -0.21 15.08
N ALA A 140 -29.24 -0.76 13.86
CA ALA A 140 -28.31 -1.82 13.53
C ALA A 140 -26.86 -1.32 13.51
N ILE A 141 -26.62 -0.13 12.96
CA ILE A 141 -25.30 0.51 12.96
C ILE A 141 -24.84 0.77 14.39
N LYS A 142 -25.74 1.26 15.25
CA LYS A 142 -25.45 1.49 16.67
C LYS A 142 -25.13 0.19 17.41
N ALA A 143 -25.91 -0.87 17.18
CA ALA A 143 -25.63 -2.19 17.77
C ALA A 143 -24.28 -2.75 17.32
N LEU A 144 -23.89 -2.55 16.05
CA LEU A 144 -22.56 -2.91 15.55
C LEU A 144 -21.45 -2.08 16.19
N ALA A 145 -21.67 -0.79 16.43
CA ALA A 145 -20.72 0.10 17.09
C ALA A 145 -20.42 -0.31 18.54
N GLU A 146 -21.37 -0.94 19.23
CA GLU A 146 -21.18 -1.48 20.58
C GLU A 146 -20.44 -2.84 20.57
N ARG A 147 -20.53 -3.61 19.47
CA ARG A 147 -19.95 -4.96 19.35
C ARG A 147 -18.54 -4.98 18.75
N LEU A 148 -18.27 -4.10 17.79
CA LEU A 148 -16.99 -4.04 17.09
C LEU A 148 -15.98 -3.18 17.87
N GLY A 149 -14.75 -3.65 18.01
CA GLY A 149 -13.67 -2.85 18.57
C GLY A 149 -13.30 -1.67 17.67
N VAL A 150 -12.94 -0.52 18.25
CA VAL A 150 -12.55 0.69 17.49
C VAL A 150 -11.40 0.39 16.52
N GLU A 151 -10.42 -0.40 16.96
CA GLU A 151 -9.27 -0.78 16.12
C GLU A 151 -9.67 -1.74 14.99
N ASP A 152 -10.60 -2.68 15.25
CA ASP A 152 -11.15 -3.58 14.23
C ASP A 152 -11.87 -2.77 13.15
N VAL A 153 -12.68 -1.78 13.53
CA VAL A 153 -13.41 -0.91 12.58
C VAL A 153 -12.45 -0.16 11.66
N GLN A 154 -11.38 0.43 12.21
CA GLN A 154 -10.36 1.12 11.40
C GLN A 154 -9.63 0.15 10.47
N LEU A 155 -9.28 -1.04 10.96
CA LEU A 155 -8.61 -2.06 10.17
C LEU A 155 -9.50 -2.57 9.03
N TYR A 156 -10.77 -2.87 9.31
CA TYR A 156 -11.74 -3.31 8.30
C TYR A 156 -11.97 -2.22 7.27
N TYR A 157 -12.07 -0.95 7.69
CA TYR A 157 -12.18 0.16 6.76
C TYR A 157 -10.97 0.22 5.81
N GLN A 158 -9.75 0.10 6.34
CA GLN A 158 -8.53 0.12 5.54
C GLN A 158 -8.43 -1.07 4.58
N ILE A 159 -8.75 -2.28 5.04
CA ILE A 159 -8.77 -3.49 4.22
C ILE A 159 -9.82 -3.37 3.12
N GLY A 160 -11.01 -2.87 3.43
CA GLY A 160 -12.09 -2.68 2.47
C GLY A 160 -11.73 -1.64 1.40
N LEU A 161 -11.06 -0.55 1.79
CA LEU A 161 -10.64 0.49 0.86
C LEU A 161 -9.59 -0.02 -0.14
N LEU A 162 -8.60 -0.77 0.35
CA LEU A 162 -7.60 -1.45 -0.49
C LEU A 162 -8.27 -2.50 -1.37
N GLY A 163 -9.15 -3.31 -0.79
CA GLY A 163 -9.92 -4.33 -1.49
C GLY A 163 -10.72 -3.76 -2.65
N ARG A 164 -11.43 -2.65 -2.44
CA ARG A 164 -12.23 -1.99 -3.49
C ARG A 164 -11.37 -1.43 -4.62
N ARG A 165 -10.20 -0.88 -4.30
CA ARG A 165 -9.22 -0.41 -5.30
C ARG A 165 -8.71 -1.57 -6.16
N ASP A 166 -8.43 -2.71 -5.53
CA ASP A 166 -7.77 -3.85 -6.18
C ASP A 166 -8.78 -4.86 -6.77
N LEU A 167 -10.07 -4.74 -6.45
CA LEU A 167 -11.14 -5.63 -6.92
C LEU A 167 -11.19 -5.79 -8.45
N PRO A 168 -11.04 -4.72 -9.27
CA PRO A 168 -11.02 -4.86 -10.74
C PRO A 168 -9.83 -5.65 -11.29
N LEU A 169 -8.78 -5.86 -10.47
CA LEU A 169 -7.60 -6.65 -10.82
C LEU A 169 -7.77 -8.13 -10.46
N ALA A 170 -8.81 -8.48 -9.70
CA ALA A 170 -9.06 -9.86 -9.31
C ALA A 170 -9.48 -10.69 -10.54
N PRO A 171 -9.07 -11.98 -10.61
CA PRO A 171 -9.46 -12.86 -11.71
C PRO A 171 -10.98 -13.00 -11.86
N GLU A 172 -11.69 -12.97 -10.73
CA GLU A 172 -13.14 -13.00 -10.66
C GLU A 172 -13.60 -12.11 -9.48
N PRO A 173 -14.58 -11.19 -9.68
CA PRO A 173 -14.98 -10.22 -8.67
C PRO A 173 -15.45 -10.82 -7.35
N ARG A 174 -16.22 -11.91 -7.38
CA ARG A 174 -16.69 -12.57 -6.15
C ARG A 174 -15.51 -13.13 -5.35
N ALA A 175 -14.62 -13.87 -5.99
CA ALA A 175 -13.42 -14.41 -5.34
C ALA A 175 -12.53 -13.28 -4.76
N GLY A 176 -12.43 -12.15 -5.46
CA GLY A 176 -11.77 -10.94 -4.96
C GLY A 176 -12.41 -10.41 -3.67
N ALA A 177 -13.74 -10.30 -3.66
CA ALA A 177 -14.48 -9.86 -2.48
C ALA A 177 -14.38 -10.85 -1.30
N GLU A 178 -14.46 -12.16 -1.56
CA GLU A 178 -14.25 -13.21 -0.57
C GLU A 178 -12.85 -13.07 0.08
N MET A 179 -11.80 -12.83 -0.72
CA MET A 179 -10.45 -12.63 -0.19
C MET A 179 -10.31 -11.37 0.66
N VAL A 180 -10.97 -10.27 0.29
CA VAL A 180 -11.01 -9.03 1.08
C VAL A 180 -11.66 -9.29 2.44
N LEU A 181 -12.79 -9.99 2.46
CA LEU A 181 -13.55 -10.30 3.66
C LEU A 181 -12.81 -11.32 4.56
N LEU A 182 -12.20 -12.35 3.98
CA LEU A 182 -11.34 -13.28 4.71
C LEU A 182 -10.11 -12.58 5.30
N ARG A 183 -9.58 -11.55 4.62
CA ARG A 183 -8.50 -10.72 5.16
C ARG A 183 -8.95 -9.95 6.40
N MET A 184 -10.18 -9.40 6.40
CA MET A 184 -10.74 -8.75 7.59
C MET A 184 -10.85 -9.73 8.77
N LEU A 185 -11.26 -10.97 8.54
CA LEU A 185 -11.26 -11.99 9.60
C LEU A 185 -9.86 -12.40 10.07
N ALA A 186 -8.90 -12.47 9.15
CA ALA A 186 -7.56 -13.01 9.45
C ALA A 186 -6.65 -12.01 10.16
N PHE A 187 -6.80 -10.71 9.88
CA PHE A 187 -5.98 -9.67 10.48
C PHE A 187 -6.79 -8.94 11.56
N ARG A 188 -6.33 -9.07 12.81
CA ARG A 188 -6.83 -8.29 13.94
C ARG A 188 -5.64 -7.72 14.72
N PRO A 189 -5.77 -6.50 15.28
CA PRO A 189 -4.76 -5.96 16.16
C PRO A 189 -4.60 -6.86 17.40
N GLU A 190 -3.35 -7.05 17.87
CA GLU A 190 -3.06 -7.93 19.01
C GLU A 190 -3.77 -7.39 20.28
N GLY A 191 -4.92 -8.00 20.61
CA GLY A 191 -5.78 -7.59 21.72
C GLY A 191 -7.15 -8.27 21.73
N GLY A 192 -7.62 -8.76 20.59
CA GLY A 192 -8.81 -9.63 20.50
C GLY A 192 -8.42 -11.11 20.58
N ASP A 193 -9.06 -11.86 21.47
CA ASP A 193 -8.87 -13.30 21.66
C ASP A 193 -8.95 -14.05 20.32
N ALA A 194 -7.78 -14.33 19.73
CA ALA A 194 -7.70 -15.10 18.50
C ALA A 194 -8.14 -16.54 18.83
N PRO A 195 -9.12 -17.12 18.12
CA PRO A 195 -9.44 -18.52 18.29
C PRO A 195 -8.18 -19.30 17.94
N LYS A 196 -7.60 -19.97 18.96
CA LYS A 196 -6.53 -20.95 18.78
C LYS A 196 -6.98 -21.94 17.72
N ARG A 197 -6.45 -21.80 16.50
CA ARG A 197 -6.52 -22.86 15.50
C ARG A 197 -5.76 -24.05 16.08
N SER A 198 -6.50 -25.01 16.63
CA SER A 198 -6.02 -26.34 16.90
C SER A 198 -5.72 -26.99 15.55
N ASN A 199 -4.47 -26.92 15.12
CA ASN A 199 -3.98 -27.78 14.04
C ASN A 199 -3.90 -29.21 14.59
N PRO A 200 -4.65 -30.20 14.05
CA PRO A 200 -4.42 -31.58 14.40
C PRO A 200 -3.22 -32.09 13.59
N GLY A 201 -2.12 -32.37 14.28
CA GLY A 201 -1.04 -33.19 13.72
C GLY A 201 0.26 -32.45 13.41
N VAL A 202 1.02 -32.08 14.45
CA VAL A 202 2.45 -32.36 14.47
C VAL A 202 2.76 -32.95 15.83
N GLN A 203 3.05 -34.25 15.82
CA GLN A 203 3.45 -34.99 17.00
C GLN A 203 4.79 -34.44 17.50
N THR A 204 4.82 -34.18 18.80
CA THR A 204 6.00 -33.96 19.62
C THR A 204 6.99 -35.11 19.46
N ALA A 205 8.25 -34.76 19.16
CA ALA A 205 9.42 -35.60 19.40
C ALA A 205 10.48 -34.77 20.14
N PRO A 206 11.27 -35.37 21.04
CA PRO A 206 11.67 -34.73 22.28
C PRO A 206 13.01 -33.97 22.21
N LYS A 207 13.10 -32.97 23.07
CA LYS A 207 14.27 -32.18 23.45
C LYS A 207 15.39 -33.08 24.03
N PRO A 208 16.62 -33.06 23.50
CA PRO A 208 17.78 -33.62 24.18
C PRO A 208 18.22 -32.68 25.32
N GLN A 209 18.26 -33.23 26.52
CA GLN A 209 18.69 -32.60 27.76
C GLN A 209 20.23 -32.64 27.82
N ALA A 210 20.88 -31.47 27.77
CA ALA A 210 22.31 -31.35 28.04
C ALA A 210 22.53 -31.14 29.55
N ALA A 211 22.97 -32.20 30.22
CA ALA A 211 23.52 -32.13 31.57
C ALA A 211 25.01 -31.73 31.52
N ALA A 212 25.38 -30.88 32.45
CA ALA A 212 26.69 -30.26 32.63
C ALA A 212 27.83 -31.27 32.81
N THR A 213 29.01 -30.94 32.28
CA THR A 213 30.30 -31.18 32.93
C THR A 213 31.32 -30.14 32.46
N SER A 214 31.83 -29.35 33.40
CA SER A 214 33.10 -28.62 33.25
C SER A 214 34.26 -29.61 33.37
N PRO A 215 35.45 -29.29 32.83
CA PRO A 215 36.57 -29.15 33.76
C PRO A 215 37.54 -27.99 33.44
N GLU A 216 38.14 -27.50 34.52
CA GLU A 216 39.21 -26.52 34.60
C GLU A 216 40.57 -27.05 34.10
N SER A 217 41.30 -26.13 33.48
CA SER A 217 42.74 -25.83 33.60
C SER A 217 43.66 -26.80 34.36
N ASN A 218 44.70 -27.29 33.67
CA ASN A 218 46.05 -27.34 34.25
C ASN A 218 47.13 -27.13 33.17
N ALA A 219 48.20 -26.44 33.56
CA ALA A 219 49.21 -25.84 32.71
C ALA A 219 50.55 -26.60 32.66
N ARG A 220 51.40 -26.15 31.73
CA ARG A 220 52.90 -26.19 31.67
C ARG A 220 53.51 -27.28 30.77
N ALA A 221 53.97 -26.96 29.55
CA ALA A 221 55.25 -26.32 29.11
C ALA A 221 56.48 -27.26 29.28
N VAL A 222 57.46 -27.41 28.37
CA VAL A 222 58.28 -26.48 27.56
C VAL A 222 59.02 -27.27 26.45
N GLY A 223 59.14 -26.76 25.22
CA GLY A 223 60.43 -26.34 24.59
C GLY A 223 60.55 -26.92 23.18
N THR A 224 60.98 -26.25 22.10
CA THR A 224 62.10 -25.31 21.89
C THR A 224 61.91 -24.45 20.62
N ASN A 225 62.33 -23.18 20.65
CA ASN A 225 62.49 -22.20 19.54
C ASN A 225 64.03 -21.96 19.30
N PRO A 226 64.60 -21.14 18.35
CA PRO A 226 64.10 -20.03 17.46
C PRO A 226 64.83 -19.96 16.04
N PRO A 227 65.11 -18.82 15.32
CA PRO A 227 64.26 -17.76 14.67
C PRO A 227 64.64 -17.27 13.20
N THR A 228 63.72 -16.50 12.55
CA THR A 228 63.78 -15.41 11.48
C THR A 228 64.53 -15.58 10.11
N PRO A 229 64.26 -14.84 8.99
CA PRO A 229 63.53 -13.55 8.73
C PRO A 229 62.53 -13.53 7.50
N PRO A 230 61.93 -12.37 7.07
CA PRO A 230 60.68 -12.29 6.27
C PRO A 230 60.77 -11.85 4.78
N MET A 231 59.63 -12.02 4.07
CA MET A 231 59.19 -11.51 2.73
C MET A 231 59.87 -12.11 1.46
N PRO A 232 59.25 -12.10 0.25
CA PRO A 232 58.04 -11.37 -0.21
C PRO A 232 56.96 -12.21 -0.98
N SER A 233 55.83 -11.54 -1.21
CA SER A 233 54.66 -11.90 -2.00
C SER A 233 54.94 -12.17 -3.50
N PRO A 234 54.14 -13.01 -4.19
CA PRO A 234 53.84 -12.83 -5.61
C PRO A 234 52.36 -12.51 -5.85
N ALA A 235 52.19 -11.36 -6.50
CA ALA A 235 51.03 -10.77 -7.18
C ALA A 235 49.83 -11.66 -7.55
N PRO A 236 48.59 -11.17 -7.31
CA PRO A 236 47.45 -11.40 -8.19
C PRO A 236 47.60 -10.56 -9.47
N GLY A 237 47.30 -11.18 -10.62
CA GLY A 237 47.15 -10.50 -11.91
C GLY A 237 45.93 -9.55 -11.93
N PRO A 238 45.86 -8.66 -12.93
CA PRO A 238 45.06 -7.45 -12.87
C PRO A 238 43.58 -7.74 -13.14
N ALA A 239 42.76 -7.68 -12.10
CA ALA A 239 41.35 -7.37 -12.25
C ALA A 239 41.21 -5.85 -12.16
N SER A 240 40.85 -5.24 -13.29
CA SER A 240 40.74 -3.81 -13.52
C SER A 240 39.89 -3.11 -12.45
N SER A 241 40.52 -2.19 -11.72
CA SER A 241 39.92 -1.26 -10.78
C SER A 241 39.18 -0.10 -11.46
N ASN A 242 38.26 -0.39 -12.38
CA ASN A 242 37.48 0.63 -13.11
C ASN A 242 36.02 0.78 -12.68
N GLY A 243 35.51 -0.07 -11.77
CA GLY A 243 34.09 0.00 -11.32
C GLY A 243 33.76 1.32 -10.60
N ALA A 244 34.54 1.68 -9.58
CA ALA A 244 34.25 2.85 -8.75
C ALA A 244 34.38 4.21 -9.48
N GLN A 245 35.09 4.29 -10.61
CA GLN A 245 35.26 5.53 -11.39
C GLN A 245 34.18 5.70 -12.46
N ALA A 246 33.64 4.60 -13.00
CA ALA A 246 32.57 4.64 -13.99
C ALA A 246 31.21 5.03 -13.36
N ASP A 247 30.97 4.60 -12.11
CA ASP A 247 29.72 4.88 -11.40
C ASP A 247 29.58 6.36 -11.00
N THR A 248 30.68 7.01 -10.58
CA THR A 248 30.69 8.46 -10.32
C THR A 248 30.52 9.26 -11.62
N ALA A 249 31.18 8.85 -12.71
CA ALA A 249 31.06 9.52 -14.00
C ALA A 249 29.64 9.45 -14.58
N TRP A 250 28.91 8.34 -14.38
CA TRP A 250 27.53 8.20 -14.84
C TRP A 250 26.55 9.06 -14.05
N ALA A 251 26.71 9.15 -12.72
CA ALA A 251 25.87 10.02 -11.89
C ALA A 251 26.02 11.50 -12.30
N ASP A 252 27.24 11.95 -12.55
CA ASP A 252 27.54 13.30 -13.04
C ASP A 252 26.88 13.57 -14.40
N TRP A 253 26.85 12.57 -15.28
CA TRP A 253 26.16 12.68 -16.58
C TRP A 253 24.65 12.80 -16.42
N ILE A 254 24.04 12.06 -15.50
CA ILE A 254 22.59 12.16 -15.23
C ILE A 254 22.22 13.57 -14.78
N GLU A 255 23.02 14.18 -13.91
CA GLU A 255 22.79 15.56 -13.45
C GLU A 255 23.01 16.57 -14.58
N ALA A 256 24.10 16.44 -15.34
CA ALA A 256 24.43 17.35 -16.44
C ALA A 256 23.45 17.26 -17.62
N MET A 257 22.82 16.11 -17.85
CA MET A 257 21.80 15.90 -18.89
C MET A 257 20.46 16.57 -18.54
N GLY A 258 20.22 16.97 -17.28
CA GLY A 258 18.99 17.65 -16.88
C GLY A 258 17.70 16.85 -17.12
N LEU A 259 17.79 15.51 -17.12
CA LEU A 259 16.64 14.63 -17.37
C LEU A 259 15.53 14.85 -16.33
N ARG A 260 14.26 14.80 -16.76
CA ARG A 260 13.08 14.99 -15.90
C ARG A 260 12.09 13.84 -16.00
N GLY A 261 11.41 13.56 -14.88
CA GLY A 261 10.34 12.56 -14.81
C GLY A 261 10.82 11.13 -15.07
N LEU A 262 10.02 10.36 -15.79
CA LEU A 262 10.25 8.92 -16.03
C LEU A 262 11.56 8.62 -16.79
N SER A 263 12.06 9.56 -17.60
CA SER A 263 13.34 9.39 -18.31
C SER A 263 14.55 9.51 -17.38
N ARG A 264 14.43 10.28 -16.28
CA ARG A 264 15.45 10.35 -15.23
C ARG A 264 15.49 9.05 -14.42
N GLN A 265 14.32 8.54 -14.05
CA GLN A 265 14.22 7.25 -13.34
C GLN A 265 14.78 6.10 -14.19
N LEU A 266 14.55 6.11 -15.50
CA LEU A 266 15.18 5.12 -16.38
C LEU A 266 16.72 5.21 -16.33
N ALA A 267 17.29 6.42 -16.33
CA ALA A 267 18.74 6.62 -16.26
C ALA A 267 19.32 6.24 -14.88
N GLU A 268 18.59 6.53 -13.79
CA GLU A 268 18.96 6.16 -12.41
C GLU A 268 18.95 4.64 -12.17
N HIS A 269 18.14 3.91 -12.94
CA HIS A 269 18.10 2.45 -12.95
C HIS A 269 19.06 1.82 -13.97
N CYS A 270 19.83 2.63 -14.72
CA CYS A 270 20.89 2.17 -15.59
C CYS A 270 22.26 2.28 -14.90
N VAL A 271 23.13 1.30 -15.14
CA VAL A 271 24.55 1.33 -14.75
C VAL A 271 25.40 1.40 -16.02
N LEU A 272 26.39 2.28 -16.03
CA LEU A 272 27.31 2.41 -17.16
C LEU A 272 28.28 1.23 -17.18
N ARG A 273 28.13 0.34 -18.16
CA ARG A 273 29.01 -0.83 -18.34
C ARG A 273 30.28 -0.49 -19.13
N GLY A 274 30.19 0.50 -20.02
CA GLY A 274 31.32 0.97 -20.81
C GLY A 274 30.90 1.88 -21.96
N VAL A 275 31.90 2.59 -22.51
CA VAL A 275 31.74 3.43 -23.72
C VAL A 275 32.74 2.95 -24.75
N GLU A 276 32.24 2.35 -25.83
CA GLU A 276 33.04 1.86 -26.95
C GLU A 276 32.82 2.77 -28.16
N GLY A 277 33.73 3.73 -28.36
CA GLY A 277 33.65 4.66 -29.48
C GLY A 277 32.36 5.49 -29.45
N ASP A 278 31.46 5.26 -30.41
CA ASP A 278 30.14 5.90 -30.52
C ASP A 278 29.01 5.04 -29.95
N GLN A 279 29.33 4.01 -29.17
CA GLN A 279 28.36 3.15 -28.51
C GLN A 279 28.48 3.25 -26.99
N VAL A 280 27.36 3.44 -26.31
CA VAL A 280 27.26 3.42 -24.85
C VAL A 280 26.50 2.16 -24.42
N LEU A 281 27.13 1.34 -23.60
CA LEU A 281 26.55 0.12 -23.04
C LEU A 281 26.01 0.43 -21.64
N LEU A 282 24.71 0.28 -21.47
CA LEU A 282 24.01 0.45 -20.20
C LEU A 282 23.44 -0.88 -19.73
N GLY A 283 23.70 -1.23 -18.47
CA GLY A 283 23.04 -2.33 -17.80
C GLY A 283 21.78 -1.84 -17.10
N LEU A 284 20.60 -2.32 -17.48
CA LEU A 284 19.34 -2.01 -16.80
C LEU A 284 19.05 -3.05 -15.72
N ILE A 285 18.80 -2.59 -14.50
CA ILE A 285 18.34 -3.48 -13.42
C ILE A 285 16.89 -3.91 -13.63
N PRO A 286 16.47 -5.13 -13.20
CA PRO A 286 15.12 -5.64 -13.43
C PRO A 286 14.00 -4.72 -12.92
N ALA A 287 14.23 -3.98 -11.83
CA ALA A 287 13.27 -3.02 -11.29
C ALA A 287 12.96 -1.85 -12.23
N GLY A 288 13.86 -1.54 -13.18
CA GLY A 288 13.69 -0.48 -14.18
C GLY A 288 13.10 -0.97 -15.51
N GLU A 289 12.83 -2.27 -15.68
CA GLU A 289 12.34 -2.85 -16.94
C GLU A 289 11.01 -2.22 -17.38
N ALA A 290 10.09 -1.96 -16.44
CA ALA A 290 8.82 -1.30 -16.72
C ALA A 290 8.94 0.16 -17.18
N LEU A 291 10.09 0.82 -16.90
CA LEU A 291 10.36 2.20 -17.30
C LEU A 291 10.95 2.29 -18.73
N ARG A 292 11.40 1.15 -19.29
CA ARG A 292 11.96 1.05 -20.63
C ARG A 292 10.83 1.10 -21.68
N THR A 293 10.45 2.33 -22.04
CA THR A 293 9.56 2.59 -23.17
C THR A 293 10.35 3.21 -24.34
N PRO A 294 9.92 3.00 -25.61
CA PRO A 294 10.60 3.60 -26.76
C PRO A 294 10.72 5.13 -26.68
N GLY A 295 9.75 5.79 -26.02
CA GLY A 295 9.78 7.24 -25.80
C GLY A 295 10.82 7.68 -24.77
N ASN A 296 10.99 6.92 -23.68
CA ASN A 296 12.00 7.22 -22.66
C ASN A 296 13.41 6.89 -23.16
N GLU A 297 13.57 5.79 -23.90
CA GLU A 297 14.83 5.40 -24.52
C GLU A 297 15.29 6.45 -25.54
N LYS A 298 14.38 6.93 -26.39
CA LYS A 298 14.69 8.01 -27.34
C LYS A 298 15.13 9.30 -26.66
N ARG A 299 14.42 9.74 -25.60
CA ARG A 299 14.80 10.94 -24.83
C ARG A 299 16.15 10.79 -24.14
N MET A 300 16.45 9.61 -23.62
CA MET A 300 17.74 9.33 -23.00
C MET A 300 18.88 9.35 -24.02
N VAL A 301 18.67 8.75 -25.21
CA VAL A 301 19.63 8.81 -26.32
C VAL A 301 19.86 10.25 -26.79
N GLU A 302 18.79 11.03 -26.95
CA GLU A 302 18.87 12.45 -27.34
C GLU A 302 19.69 13.27 -26.33
N ALA A 303 19.40 13.12 -25.03
CA ALA A 303 20.13 13.80 -23.97
C ALA A 303 21.61 13.39 -23.91
N LEU A 304 21.92 12.11 -24.12
CA LEU A 304 23.30 11.64 -24.16
C LEU A 304 24.05 12.14 -25.41
N CYS A 305 23.38 12.22 -26.57
CA CYS A 305 23.98 12.80 -27.79
C CYS A 305 24.29 14.28 -27.60
N GLU A 306 23.40 15.02 -26.95
CA GLU A 306 23.57 16.44 -26.65
C GLU A 306 24.71 16.67 -25.66
N HIS A 307 24.77 15.86 -24.60
CA HIS A 307 25.82 15.97 -23.58
C HIS A 307 27.22 15.59 -24.11
N LEU A 308 27.32 14.53 -24.92
CA LEU A 308 28.59 14.05 -25.47
C LEU A 308 28.99 14.76 -26.78
N GLY A 309 28.13 15.64 -27.33
CA GLY A 309 28.41 16.41 -28.55
C GLY A 309 28.60 15.57 -29.81
N ARG A 310 28.18 14.30 -29.80
CA ARG A 310 28.36 13.33 -30.89
C ARG A 310 27.18 12.36 -30.97
N LYS A 311 26.92 11.83 -32.17
CA LYS A 311 25.84 10.86 -32.39
C LYS A 311 26.24 9.50 -31.83
N ILE A 312 25.68 9.14 -30.69
CA ILE A 312 25.93 7.84 -30.06
C ILE A 312 24.76 6.87 -30.28
N ARG A 313 25.05 5.57 -30.21
CA ARG A 313 24.06 4.50 -30.08
C ARG A 313 24.07 3.98 -28.65
N VAL A 314 22.91 3.97 -28.00
CA VAL A 314 22.76 3.38 -26.66
C VAL A 314 22.28 1.96 -26.81
N SER A 315 22.99 1.01 -26.20
CA SER A 315 22.58 -0.38 -26.09
C SER A 315 22.28 -0.68 -24.62
N ILE A 316 21.02 -0.99 -24.34
CA ILE A 316 20.55 -1.30 -22.98
C ILE A 316 20.40 -2.82 -22.88
N GLU A 317 21.24 -3.45 -22.06
CA GLU A 317 21.15 -4.88 -21.77
C GLU A 317 20.59 -5.11 -20.38
N ILE A 318 19.63 -6.03 -20.27
CA ILE A 318 19.07 -6.43 -18.97
C ILE A 318 20.02 -7.43 -18.35
N VAL A 319 20.68 -7.03 -17.28
CA VAL A 319 21.61 -7.92 -16.58
C VAL A 319 20.80 -8.67 -15.52
N ARG A 320 20.54 -9.96 -15.76
CA ARG A 320 19.75 -10.82 -14.85
C ARG A 320 20.59 -11.70 -13.93
N ASP A 321 21.89 -11.88 -14.21
CA ASP A 321 22.80 -12.68 -13.38
C ASP A 321 24.14 -11.95 -13.14
N GLY A 322 24.62 -11.97 -11.89
CA GLY A 322 26.01 -11.68 -11.55
C GLY A 322 26.40 -10.23 -11.29
N VAL A 323 25.48 -9.39 -10.82
CA VAL A 323 25.84 -8.11 -10.20
C VAL A 323 25.36 -8.21 -8.76
N GLU A 324 26.29 -8.44 -7.85
CA GLU A 324 26.15 -7.94 -6.48
C GLU A 324 25.53 -6.55 -6.55
N GLU A 325 24.75 -6.14 -5.56
CA GLU A 325 24.24 -4.77 -5.41
C GLU A 325 25.35 -3.68 -5.33
N ALA A 326 26.53 -3.94 -5.88
CA ALA A 326 27.62 -3.03 -6.11
C ALA A 326 27.22 -1.95 -7.13
N ALA A 327 26.85 -0.80 -6.56
CA ALA A 327 27.04 0.53 -7.10
C ALA A 327 26.03 1.06 -8.13
N THR A 328 24.73 0.85 -7.89
CA THR A 328 23.76 1.83 -8.42
C THR A 328 23.82 3.11 -7.57
N PRO A 329 23.82 4.32 -8.18
CA PRO A 329 23.70 5.58 -7.44
C PRO A 329 22.45 5.64 -6.53
N ALA A 330 21.38 4.92 -6.89
CA ALA A 330 20.19 4.76 -6.06
C ALA A 330 20.45 3.95 -4.77
N ALA A 331 21.20 2.84 -4.87
CA ALA A 331 21.63 2.07 -3.70
C ALA A 331 22.61 2.86 -2.83
N GLN A 332 23.54 3.61 -3.44
CA GLN A 332 24.48 4.48 -2.71
C GLN A 332 23.77 5.65 -2.00
N ALA A 333 22.79 6.29 -2.64
CA ALA A 333 22.00 7.35 -2.02
C ALA A 333 21.10 6.82 -0.89
N ALA A 334 20.54 5.61 -1.03
CA ALA A 334 19.80 4.95 0.04
C ALA A 334 20.71 4.61 1.22
N GLN A 335 21.90 4.08 0.94
CA GLN A 335 22.88 3.74 1.97
C GLN A 335 23.39 4.99 2.70
N ALA A 336 23.71 6.07 1.99
CA ALA A 336 24.15 7.33 2.58
C ALA A 336 23.05 8.00 3.44
N ARG A 337 21.78 7.82 3.11
CA ARG A 337 20.66 8.26 3.97
C ARG A 337 20.54 7.39 5.21
N ALA A 338 20.66 6.07 5.06
CA ALA A 338 20.64 5.14 6.19
C ALA A 338 21.82 5.35 7.15
N ASP A 339 23.00 5.69 6.62
CA ASP A 339 24.19 5.98 7.42
C ASP A 339 24.05 7.31 8.18
N ARG A 340 23.50 8.36 7.53
CA ARG A 340 23.19 9.64 8.20
C ARG A 340 22.14 9.47 9.31
N GLN A 341 21.10 8.68 9.06
CA GLN A 341 20.07 8.37 10.04
C GLN A 341 20.68 7.68 11.28
N ARG A 342 21.52 6.65 11.06
CA ARG A 342 22.20 5.93 12.14
C ARG A 342 23.18 6.82 12.92
N ALA A 343 23.92 7.68 12.24
CA ALA A 343 24.82 8.63 12.90
C ALA A 343 24.05 9.63 13.77
N ALA A 344 22.91 10.13 13.29
CA ALA A 344 22.04 11.02 14.07
C ALA A 344 21.47 10.32 15.31
N GLU A 345 20.96 9.10 15.16
CA GLU A 345 20.45 8.29 16.28
C GLU A 345 21.54 7.99 17.32
N GLN A 346 22.76 7.65 16.89
CA GLN A 346 23.89 7.44 17.78
C GLN A 346 24.31 8.72 18.50
N SER A 347 24.36 9.85 17.81
CA SER A 347 24.72 11.14 18.43
C SER A 347 23.73 11.56 19.52
N ILE A 348 22.44 11.28 19.34
CA ILE A 348 21.40 11.56 20.34
C ILE A 348 21.44 10.53 21.47
N ALA A 349 21.73 9.26 21.18
CA ALA A 349 21.89 8.22 22.20
C ALA A 349 23.14 8.43 23.09
N ASP A 350 24.19 9.04 22.53
CA ASP A 350 25.42 9.40 23.25
C ASP A 350 25.37 10.79 23.90
N ASP A 351 24.30 11.57 23.71
CA ASP A 351 24.15 12.89 24.31
C ASP A 351 24.03 12.78 25.85
N PRO A 352 24.89 13.49 26.62
CA PRO A 352 24.88 13.45 28.08
C PRO A 352 23.53 13.85 28.72
N ASN A 353 22.78 14.76 28.10
CA ASN A 353 21.46 15.18 28.58
C ASN A 353 20.40 14.11 28.31
N VAL A 354 20.47 13.43 27.16
CA VAL A 354 19.54 12.34 26.81
C VAL A 354 19.78 11.13 27.71
N ARG A 355 21.04 10.75 27.96
CA ARG A 355 21.36 9.72 28.98
C ARG A 355 20.89 10.11 30.37
N ALA A 356 21.11 11.36 30.79
CA ALA A 356 20.62 11.84 32.08
C ALA A 356 19.08 11.80 32.19
N MET A 357 18.35 12.04 31.10
CA MET A 357 16.89 11.90 31.05
C MET A 357 16.42 10.44 31.07
N GLN A 358 17.11 9.53 30.38
CA GLN A 358 16.82 8.09 30.44
C GLN A 358 17.06 7.54 31.85
N GLU A 359 18.18 7.91 32.49
CA GLU A 359 18.55 7.42 33.82
C GLU A 359 17.73 8.04 34.96
N ARG A 360 17.40 9.34 34.89
CA ARG A 360 16.65 10.03 35.97
C ARG A 360 15.15 9.98 35.82
N LEU A 361 14.63 9.90 34.60
CA LEU A 361 13.20 10.08 34.31
C LEU A 361 12.57 8.86 33.62
N GLY A 362 13.34 7.80 33.34
CA GLY A 362 12.81 6.59 32.69
C GLY A 362 12.33 6.83 31.26
N ALA A 363 12.81 7.90 30.61
CA ALA A 363 12.45 8.22 29.24
C ALA A 363 12.97 7.15 28.26
N GLN A 364 12.20 6.83 27.21
CA GLN A 364 12.61 5.91 26.16
C GLN A 364 12.78 6.66 24.84
N LEU A 365 13.89 6.40 24.15
CA LEU A 365 14.10 6.91 22.81
C LEU A 365 13.22 6.12 21.83
N ILE A 366 12.38 6.81 21.06
CA ILE A 366 11.56 6.16 20.01
C ILE A 366 12.45 5.98 18.77
N PRO A 367 12.75 4.74 18.33
CA PRO A 367 13.56 4.50 17.14
C PRO A 367 12.89 5.10 15.89
N ASN A 368 13.68 5.65 14.95
CA ASN A 368 13.22 6.33 13.73
C ASN A 368 12.53 7.71 13.91
N SER A 369 12.44 8.25 15.12
CA SER A 369 11.88 9.60 15.37
C SER A 369 12.93 10.72 15.24
N VAL A 370 14.22 10.35 15.11
CA VAL A 370 15.33 11.30 14.99
C VAL A 370 15.43 11.78 13.55
N GLN A 371 15.13 13.06 13.31
CA GLN A 371 15.37 13.70 12.01
C GLN A 371 16.76 14.35 12.03
N PRO A 372 17.66 13.98 11.09
CA PRO A 372 18.90 14.72 10.89
C PRO A 372 18.56 16.13 10.38
N ASN A 373 19.03 17.17 11.06
CA ASN A 373 18.99 18.53 10.52
C ASN A 373 20.01 18.63 9.37
N ASP A 374 19.53 18.88 8.16
CA ASP A 374 20.33 19.39 7.04
C ASP A 374 20.43 20.93 7.11
#